data_AF-A0A1Y0C142-F1
#
_entry.id   AF-A0A1Y0C142-F1
#
_cell.length_a   1.000
_cell.length_b   1.000
_cell.length_c   1.000
_cell.angle_alpha   90.00
_cell.angle_beta   90.00
_cell.angle_gamma   90.00
#
_symmetry.space_group_name_H-M   'P 1'
#
loop_
_entity.id
_entity.type
_entity.pdbx_description
1 polymer ?
#
loop_
_entity_poly.entity_id
_entity_poly.type
_entity_poly.pdbx_seq_one_letter_code
_entity_poly.pdbx_strand_id
1 'polypeptide(L)'
;MPPESRDPGKNATMRGVDDANTAQARVLLAALWEQVSDTSSKLEAAERRLARTHAGVSSHHRRAAADLRHELYHEHRLIDELHRRFPAARRP
;
A
#
# COMPACT_ATOMS: atom_id res chain seq x y z
N MET A 1 -41.75 31.16 10.48
CA MET A 1 -40.72 30.09 10.46
C MET A 1 -40.28 29.89 9.01
N PRO A 2 -39.15 30.47 8.58
CA PRO A 2 -38.62 30.18 7.24
C PRO A 2 -37.88 28.83 7.25
N PRO A 3 -37.95 28.04 6.17
CA PRO A 3 -37.23 26.79 6.08
C PRO A 3 -35.72 27.06 5.93
N GLU A 4 -34.91 26.39 6.75
CA GLU A 4 -33.46 26.34 6.61
C GLU A 4 -33.11 25.89 5.18
N SER A 5 -32.60 26.83 4.38
CA SER A 5 -31.96 26.52 3.10
C SER A 5 -30.73 25.66 3.38
N ARG A 6 -30.89 24.34 3.27
CA ARG A 6 -29.77 23.41 3.10
C ARG A 6 -29.06 23.79 1.80
N ASP A 7 -27.94 24.49 1.93
CA ASP A 7 -27.10 24.93 0.83
C ASP A 7 -26.61 23.72 0.00
N PRO A 8 -27.12 23.54 -1.24
CA PRO A 8 -26.76 22.41 -2.09
C PRO A 8 -25.30 22.44 -2.54
N GLY A 9 -24.62 23.60 -2.48
CA GLY A 9 -23.23 23.76 -2.88
C GLY A 9 -22.25 23.02 -1.96
N LYS A 10 -22.55 22.91 -0.66
CA LYS A 10 -21.71 22.20 0.31
C LYS A 10 -21.68 20.69 0.09
N ASN A 11 -22.82 20.09 -0.24
CA ASN A 11 -22.92 18.64 -0.47
C ASN A 11 -22.26 18.23 -1.79
N ALA A 12 -22.38 19.04 -2.85
CA ALA A 12 -21.69 18.80 -4.12
C ALA A 12 -20.17 18.88 -3.97
N THR A 13 -19.68 19.86 -3.19
CA THR A 13 -18.24 20.02 -2.93
C THR A 13 -17.68 18.85 -2.12
N MET A 14 -18.39 18.43 -1.05
CA MET A 14 -17.95 17.32 -0.20
C MET A 14 -17.91 15.99 -0.98
N ARG A 15 -18.91 15.74 -1.83
CA ARG A 15 -18.94 14.55 -2.71
C ARG A 15 -17.79 14.56 -3.74
N GLY A 16 -17.49 15.72 -4.33
CA GLY A 16 -16.36 15.85 -5.26
C GLY A 16 -15.00 15.60 -4.60
N VAL A 17 -14.84 16.02 -3.34
CA VAL A 17 -13.63 15.76 -2.54
C VAL A 17 -13.49 14.27 -2.23
N ASP A 18 -14.57 13.58 -1.88
CA ASP A 18 -14.55 12.14 -1.60
C ASP A 18 -14.20 11.31 -2.86
N ASP A 19 -14.72 11.70 -4.03
CA ASP A 19 -14.39 11.06 -5.31
C ASP A 19 -12.90 11.30 -5.69
N ALA A 20 -12.38 12.51 -5.48
CA ALA A 20 -10.97 12.83 -5.73
C ALA A 20 -10.02 12.06 -4.78
N ASN A 21 -10.34 12.00 -3.49
CA ASN A 21 -9.57 11.23 -2.51
C ASN A 21 -9.57 9.73 -2.85
N THR A 22 -10.71 9.20 -3.31
CA THR A 22 -10.82 7.81 -3.76
C THR A 22 -9.97 7.55 -5.00
N ALA A 23 -9.97 8.47 -5.97
CA ALA A 23 -9.14 8.36 -7.16
C ALA A 23 -7.64 8.37 -6.81
N GLN A 24 -7.20 9.26 -5.91
CA GLN A 24 -5.82 9.28 -5.43
C GLN A 24 -5.44 7.99 -4.67
N ALA A 25 -6.34 7.48 -3.84
CA ALA A 25 -6.12 6.21 -3.14
C ALA A 25 -5.93 5.03 -4.12
N ARG A 26 -6.66 5.00 -5.24
CA ARG A 26 -6.47 3.99 -6.29
C ARG A 26 -5.08 4.07 -6.93
N VAL A 27 -4.62 5.28 -7.25
CA VAL A 27 -3.27 5.49 -7.82
C VAL A 27 -2.19 5.03 -6.84
N LEU A 28 -2.32 5.40 -5.56
CA LEU A 28 -1.39 4.98 -4.53
C LEU A 28 -1.40 3.46 -4.31
N LEU A 29 -2.58 2.83 -4.34
CA LEU A 29 -2.70 1.37 -4.26
C LEU A 29 -1.99 0.67 -5.42
N ALA A 30 -2.11 1.19 -6.65
CA ALA A 30 -1.41 0.63 -7.81
C ALA A 30 0.12 0.71 -7.63
N ALA A 31 0.64 1.85 -7.18
CA ALA A 31 2.06 2.02 -6.90
C ALA A 31 2.56 1.10 -5.77
N LEU A 32 1.77 0.90 -4.71
CA LEU A 32 2.11 -0.02 -3.63
C LEU A 32 2.13 -1.48 -4.10
N TRP A 33 1.23 -1.88 -5.00
CA TRP A 33 1.26 -3.23 -5.57
C TRP A 33 2.49 -3.47 -6.47
N GLU A 34 2.92 -2.46 -7.22
CA GLU A 34 4.18 -2.50 -7.95
C GLU A 34 5.36 -2.66 -6.99
N GLN A 35 5.38 -1.89 -5.89
CA GLN A 35 6.42 -2.00 -4.87
C GLN A 35 6.46 -3.39 -4.21
N VAL A 36 5.29 -3.98 -3.89
CA VAL A 36 5.16 -5.36 -3.39
C VAL A 36 5.78 -6.36 -4.37
N SER A 37 5.54 -6.20 -5.67
CA SER A 37 6.10 -7.08 -6.70
C SER A 37 7.64 -6.99 -6.74
N ASP A 38 8.17 -5.77 -6.68
CA ASP A 38 9.61 -5.51 -6.64
C ASP A 38 10.27 -6.06 -5.37
N THR A 39 9.69 -5.77 -4.20
CA THR A 39 10.19 -6.22 -2.90
C THR A 39 10.14 -7.74 -2.79
N SER A 40 9.07 -8.38 -3.27
CA SER A 40 8.96 -9.84 -3.35
C SER A 40 10.04 -10.45 -4.25
N SER A 41 10.29 -9.87 -5.42
CA SER A 41 11.34 -10.34 -6.34
C SER A 41 12.73 -10.22 -5.73
N LYS A 42 13.01 -9.11 -5.03
CA LYS A 42 14.27 -8.90 -4.30
C LYS A 42 14.43 -9.90 -3.16
N LEU A 43 13.35 -10.16 -2.40
CA LEU A 43 13.34 -11.12 -1.32
C LEU A 43 13.65 -12.52 -1.84
N GLU A 44 12.99 -12.96 -2.90
CA GLU A 44 13.25 -14.26 -3.51
C GLU A 44 14.73 -14.40 -3.94
N ALA A 45 15.30 -13.37 -4.56
CA ALA A 45 16.70 -13.36 -4.94
C ALA A 45 17.65 -13.47 -3.71
N ALA A 46 17.33 -12.76 -2.63
CA ALA A 46 18.09 -12.80 -1.38
C ALA A 46 18.00 -14.17 -0.70
N GLU A 47 16.82 -14.78 -0.66
CA GLU A 47 16.59 -16.13 -0.12
C GLU A 47 17.32 -17.20 -0.92
N ARG A 48 17.24 -17.15 -2.26
CA ARG A 48 18.00 -18.04 -3.15
C ARG A 48 19.52 -17.91 -2.93
N ARG A 49 20.03 -16.70 -2.69
CA ARG A 49 21.44 -16.48 -2.38
C ARG A 49 21.82 -17.07 -1.03
N LEU A 50 20.96 -16.90 -0.02
CA LEU A 50 21.18 -17.47 1.31
C LEU A 50 21.24 -19.00 1.26
N ALA A 51 20.34 -19.64 0.51
CA ALA A 51 20.31 -21.09 0.33
C ALA A 51 21.61 -21.65 -0.30
N ARG A 52 22.31 -20.86 -1.12
CA ARG A 52 23.57 -21.24 -1.78
C ARG A 52 24.83 -20.91 -0.97
N THR A 53 24.72 -20.20 0.16
CA THR A 53 25.89 -19.66 0.88
C THR A 53 26.19 -20.49 2.14
N HIS A 54 27.46 -20.88 2.33
CA HIS A 54 27.92 -21.56 3.55
C HIS A 54 27.85 -20.65 4.80
N ALA A 55 27.78 -21.29 5.98
CA ALA A 55 27.44 -20.68 7.27
C ALA A 55 28.22 -19.41 7.68
N GLY A 56 29.42 -19.16 7.12
CA GLY A 56 30.29 -18.02 7.47
C GLY A 56 29.98 -16.68 6.80
N VAL A 57 29.42 -16.65 5.58
CA VAL A 57 29.08 -15.39 4.84
C VAL A 57 27.60 -15.00 5.05
N SER A 58 26.93 -15.74 5.94
CA SER A 58 25.48 -15.86 6.07
C SER A 58 24.81 -14.68 6.78
N SER A 59 25.47 -14.03 7.74
CA SER A 59 24.82 -13.03 8.62
C SER A 59 24.28 -11.81 7.86
N HIS A 60 25.08 -11.22 6.97
CA HIS A 60 24.65 -10.09 6.16
C HIS A 60 23.50 -10.46 5.21
N HIS A 61 23.56 -11.64 4.58
CA HIS A 61 22.51 -12.11 3.69
C HIS A 61 21.20 -12.44 4.43
N ARG A 62 21.30 -13.01 5.64
CA ARG A 62 20.14 -13.21 6.52
C ARG A 62 19.50 -11.89 6.90
N ARG A 63 20.30 -10.89 7.28
CA ARG A 63 19.81 -9.56 7.62
C ARG A 63 19.10 -8.91 6.43
N ALA A 64 19.72 -8.91 5.25
CA ALA A 64 19.11 -8.37 4.05
C ALA A 64 17.75 -9.03 3.72
N ALA A 65 17.65 -10.36 3.86
CA ALA A 65 16.37 -11.05 3.67
C ALA A 65 15.35 -10.74 4.78
N ALA A 66 15.78 -10.52 6.03
CA ALA A 66 14.90 -10.10 7.11
C ALA A 66 14.35 -8.69 6.90
N ASP A 67 15.20 -7.75 6.47
CA ASP A 67 14.82 -6.37 6.15
C ASP A 67 13.80 -6.35 5.00
N LEU A 68 14.01 -7.14 3.94
CA LEU A 68 13.06 -7.26 2.82
C LEU A 68 11.72 -7.87 3.24
N ARG A 69 11.70 -8.84 4.16
CA ARG A 69 10.44 -9.36 4.72
C ARG A 69 9.71 -8.28 5.51
N HIS A 70 10.42 -7.51 6.32
CA HIS A 70 9.83 -6.42 7.08
C HIS A 70 9.21 -5.36 6.16
N GLU A 71 9.92 -4.98 5.09
CA GLU A 71 9.40 -4.03 4.09
C GLU A 71 8.12 -4.57 3.44
N LEU A 72 8.11 -5.84 3.02
CA LEU A 72 6.93 -6.47 2.42
C LEU A 72 5.73 -6.48 3.37
N TYR A 73 5.95 -6.77 4.66
CA TYR A 73 4.90 -6.68 5.67
C TYR A 73 4.38 -5.25 5.82
N HIS A 74 5.26 -4.26 5.81
CA HIS A 74 4.88 -2.86 5.92
C HIS A 74 4.04 -2.41 4.72
N GLU A 75 4.46 -2.75 3.49
CA GLU A 75 3.71 -2.46 2.27
C GLU A 75 2.29 -3.07 2.30
N HIS A 76 2.17 -4.34 2.69
CA HIS A 76 0.86 -4.98 2.85
C HIS A 76 -0.01 -4.29 3.91
N ARG A 77 0.58 -3.85 5.02
CA ARG A 77 -0.15 -3.10 6.05
C ARG A 77 -0.65 -1.76 5.54
N LEU A 78 0.12 -1.06 4.70
CA LEU A 78 -0.33 0.17 4.05
C LEU A 78 -1.48 -0.06 3.08
N ILE A 79 -1.42 -1.14 2.29
CA ILE A 79 -2.50 -1.55 1.39
C ILE A 79 -3.79 -1.83 2.19
N ASP A 80 -3.69 -2.59 3.29
CA ASP A 80 -4.84 -2.89 4.15
C ASP A 80 -5.46 -1.62 4.75
N GLU A 81 -4.62 -0.70 5.21
CA GLU A 81 -5.07 0.58 5.76
C GLU A 81 -5.77 1.44 4.70
N LEU A 82 -5.21 1.50 3.48
CA LEU A 82 -5.83 2.22 2.36
C LEU A 82 -7.17 1.62 1.96
N HIS A 83 -7.29 0.30 1.90
CA HIS A 83 -8.57 -0.37 1.64
C HIS A 83 -9.60 -0.10 2.74
N ARG A 84 -9.17 -0.07 4.01
CA ARG A 84 -10.04 0.24 5.14
C ARG A 84 -10.55 1.68 5.08
N ARG A 85 -9.68 2.63 4.74
CA ARG A 85 -10.01 4.06 4.66
C ARG A 85 -10.80 4.42 3.40
N PHE A 86 -10.53 3.76 2.29
CA PHE A 86 -11.15 4.01 0.99
C PHE A 86 -11.72 2.70 0.40
N PRO A 87 -12.82 2.17 0.95
CA PRO A 87 -13.42 0.93 0.46
C PRO A 87 -13.85 1.01 -1.01
N ALA A 88 -14.22 2.21 -1.50
CA ALA A 88 -14.54 2.45 -2.90
C ALA A 88 -13.33 2.34 -3.86
N ALA A 89 -12.10 2.42 -3.33
CA ALA A 89 -10.87 2.20 -4.10
C ALA A 89 -10.61 0.71 -4.39
N ARG A 90 -11.27 -0.21 -3.67
CA ARG A 90 -11.11 -1.67 -3.82
C ARG A 90 -11.86 -2.24 -5.02
N ARG A 91 -12.83 -1.52 -5.56
CA ARG A 91 -13.64 -1.94 -6.70
C ARG A 91 -13.04 -1.38 -8.00
N PRO A 92 -12.79 -2.21 -9.03
CA PRO A 92 -12.39 -1.74 -10.36
C PRO A 92 -13.48 -0.87 -10.99
#